data_AF-A0A508TNP6-F1
#
_entry.id   AF-A0A508TNP6-F1
#
_cell.length_a   1.000
_cell.length_b   1.000
_cell.length_c   1.000
_cell.angle_alpha   90.00
_cell.angle_beta   90.00
_cell.angle_gamma   90.00
#
_symmetry.space_group_name_H-M   'P 1'
#
loop_
_entity.id
_entity.type
_entity.pdbx_description
1 polymer ?
#
loop_
_entity_poly.entity_id
_entity_poly.type
_entity_poly.pdbx_seq_one_letter_code
_entity_poly.pdbx_strand_id
1 'polypeptide(L)'
;MPRTPIHPGEHLAEELRELGITAAELSRQIDVPVNRITGIIHGQRGITADTALRLGHWFGTAPQFWMNLQQLYELRLAEIEVGAQIAALPRRASRSSARKLGKTA
;
A
#
# COMPACT_ATOMS: atom_id res chain seq x y z
N MET A 1 0.36 19.89 1.06
CA MET A 1 -0.50 19.48 -0.06
C MET A 1 -0.74 17.99 0.05
N PRO A 2 -2.00 17.50 0.04
CA PRO A 2 -2.24 16.07 -0.05
C PRO A 2 -1.66 15.58 -1.38
N ARG A 3 -0.69 14.66 -1.33
CA ARG A 3 -0.17 14.02 -2.54
C ARG A 3 -1.27 13.09 -3.05
N THR A 4 -1.59 13.19 -4.34
CA THR A 4 -2.56 12.34 -5.05
C THR A 4 -2.38 10.87 -4.65
N PRO A 5 -3.46 10.15 -4.27
CA PRO A 5 -3.39 8.71 -4.05
C PRO A 5 -2.98 8.03 -5.36
N ILE A 6 -1.94 7.20 -5.31
CA ILE A 6 -1.48 6.41 -6.47
C ILE A 6 -1.88 4.98 -6.22
N HIS A 7 -2.68 4.39 -7.11
CA HIS A 7 -3.10 3.01 -6.95
C HIS A 7 -1.89 2.08 -7.20
N PRO A 8 -1.67 1.01 -6.41
CA PRO A 8 -0.58 0.06 -6.65
C PRO A 8 -0.61 -0.58 -8.05
N GLY A 9 -1.78 -0.65 -8.66
CA GLY A 9 -1.96 -1.08 -10.04
C GLY A 9 -1.26 -0.21 -11.08
N GLU A 10 -1.06 1.08 -10.81
CA GLU A 10 -0.27 1.96 -11.69
C GLU A 10 1.20 1.54 -11.70
N HIS A 11 1.77 1.20 -10.53
CA HIS A 11 3.12 0.67 -10.43
C HIS A 11 3.23 -0.68 -11.13
N LEU A 12 2.26 -1.59 -10.91
CA LEU A 12 2.24 -2.87 -11.60
C LEU A 12 2.17 -2.70 -13.13
N ALA A 13 1.39 -1.74 -13.63
CA ALA A 13 1.29 -1.46 -15.06
C ALA A 13 2.59 -0.90 -15.65
N GLU A 14 3.35 -0.11 -14.88
CA GLU A 14 4.68 0.36 -15.26
C GLU A 14 5.66 -0.81 -15.40
N GLU A 15 5.78 -1.64 -14.37
CA GLU A 15 6.67 -2.80 -14.35
C GLU A 15 6.41 -3.75 -15.54
N LEU A 16 5.13 -4.02 -15.83
CA LEU A 16 4.75 -4.85 -16.98
C LEU A 16 5.17 -4.23 -18.32
N ARG A 17 5.07 -2.89 -18.44
CA ARG A 17 5.45 -2.16 -19.65
C ARG A 17 6.95 -2.15 -19.86
N GLU A 18 7.72 -1.90 -18.80
CA GLU A 18 9.18 -1.92 -18.82
C GLU A 18 9.72 -3.32 -19.20
N LEU A 19 9.08 -4.37 -18.70
CA LEU A 19 9.42 -5.76 -19.02
C LEU A 19 8.85 -6.25 -20.37
N GLY A 20 7.95 -5.48 -21.00
CA GLY A 20 7.32 -5.84 -22.27
C GLY A 20 6.40 -7.06 -22.18
N ILE A 21 5.83 -7.35 -21.01
CA ILE A 21 4.93 -8.48 -20.79
C ILE A 21 3.48 -8.03 -20.55
N THR A 22 2.53 -8.89 -20.92
CA THR A 22 1.10 -8.60 -20.75
C THR A 22 0.59 -9.03 -19.37
N ALA A 23 -0.52 -8.44 -18.93
CA ALA A 23 -1.23 -8.89 -17.73
C ALA A 23 -1.64 -10.38 -17.81
N ALA A 24 -2.01 -10.85 -19.00
CA ALA A 24 -2.33 -12.26 -19.24
C ALA A 24 -1.11 -13.16 -19.08
N GLU A 25 0.06 -12.72 -19.57
CA GLU A 25 1.33 -13.42 -19.37
C GLU A 25 1.70 -13.51 -17.90
N LEU A 26 1.73 -12.38 -17.17
CA LEU A 26 2.01 -12.37 -15.74
C LEU A 26 1.04 -13.29 -14.98
N SER A 27 -0.25 -13.23 -15.29
CA SER A 27 -1.27 -14.01 -14.58
C SER A 27 -1.04 -15.53 -14.66
N ARG A 28 -0.55 -16.02 -15.81
CA ARG A 28 -0.16 -17.43 -15.97
C ARG A 28 1.07 -17.76 -15.14
N GLN A 29 2.07 -16.90 -15.16
CA GLN A 29 3.34 -17.14 -14.47
C GLN A 29 3.19 -17.13 -12.93
N ILE A 30 2.24 -16.35 -12.40
CA ILE A 30 1.98 -16.28 -10.95
C ILE A 30 0.76 -17.08 -10.49
N ASP A 31 0.18 -17.88 -11.39
CA ASP A 31 -0.98 -18.76 -11.13
C ASP A 31 -2.17 -18.02 -10.50
N VAL A 32 -2.63 -16.97 -11.17
CA VAL A 32 -3.86 -16.24 -10.81
C VAL A 32 -4.74 -16.01 -12.04
N PRO A 33 -6.06 -15.86 -11.87
CA PRO A 33 -6.94 -15.45 -12.95
C PRO A 33 -6.53 -14.12 -13.60
N VAL A 34 -6.61 -14.00 -14.93
CA VAL A 34 -6.25 -12.76 -15.67
C VAL A 34 -7.01 -11.53 -15.13
N ASN A 35 -8.29 -11.70 -14.80
CA ASN A 35 -9.14 -10.64 -14.24
C ASN A 35 -8.65 -10.11 -12.88
N ARG A 36 -7.81 -10.88 -12.16
CA ARG A 36 -7.15 -10.42 -10.94
C ARG A 36 -6.17 -9.31 -11.26
N ILE A 37 -5.28 -9.55 -12.23
CA ILE A 37 -4.22 -8.62 -12.62
C ILE A 37 -4.79 -7.39 -13.32
N THR A 38 -5.70 -7.59 -14.27
CA THR A 38 -6.33 -6.46 -14.97
C THR A 38 -7.17 -5.61 -14.02
N GLY A 39 -7.89 -6.23 -13.08
CA GLY A 39 -8.64 -5.50 -12.05
C GLY A 39 -7.73 -4.66 -11.15
N ILE A 40 -6.53 -5.15 -10.82
CA ILE A 40 -5.54 -4.38 -10.07
C ILE A 40 -5.02 -3.20 -10.90
N ILE A 41 -4.60 -3.45 -12.14
CA ILE A 41 -4.09 -2.41 -13.06
C ILE A 41 -5.09 -1.28 -13.27
N HIS A 42 -6.38 -1.60 -13.42
CA HIS A 42 -7.44 -0.61 -13.61
C HIS A 42 -7.92 0.06 -12.32
N GLY A 43 -7.29 -0.18 -11.17
CA GLY A 43 -7.69 0.42 -9.90
C GLY A 43 -9.00 -0.12 -9.30
N GLN A 44 -9.52 -1.22 -9.86
CA GLN A 44 -10.79 -1.82 -9.43
C GLN A 44 -10.63 -2.81 -8.27
N ARG A 45 -9.39 -3.27 -8.02
CA ARG A 45 -9.06 -4.22 -6.97
C ARG A 45 -7.75 -3.84 -6.31
N GLY A 46 -7.71 -3.91 -4.98
CA GLY A 46 -6.48 -3.83 -4.23
C GLY A 46 -5.62 -5.10 -4.32
N ILE A 47 -4.35 -4.96 -3.99
CA ILE A 47 -3.42 -6.07 -3.76
C ILE A 47 -3.73 -6.71 -2.40
N THR A 48 -3.94 -8.03 -2.39
CA THR A 48 -4.08 -8.84 -1.18
C THR A 48 -2.73 -9.44 -0.79
N ALA A 49 -2.61 -9.95 0.44
CA ALA A 49 -1.38 -10.62 0.89
C ALA A 49 -0.95 -11.78 -0.02
N ASP A 50 -1.89 -12.64 -0.47
CA ASP A 50 -1.60 -13.71 -1.43
C ASP A 50 -1.02 -13.16 -2.75
N THR A 51 -1.66 -12.13 -3.32
CA THR A 51 -1.16 -11.50 -4.55
C THR A 51 0.20 -10.84 -4.32
N ALA A 52 0.44 -10.21 -3.17
CA ALA A 52 1.74 -9.63 -2.84
C ALA A 52 2.85 -10.68 -2.70
N LEU A 53 2.56 -11.86 -2.12
CA LEU A 53 3.52 -12.98 -2.07
C LEU A 53 3.88 -13.45 -3.49
N ARG A 54 2.88 -13.60 -4.35
CA ARG A 54 3.04 -14.02 -5.74
C ARG A 54 3.83 -13.01 -6.58
N LEU A 55 3.48 -11.73 -6.49
CA LEU A 55 4.20 -10.64 -7.16
C LEU A 55 5.63 -10.53 -6.61
N GLY A 56 5.81 -10.59 -5.28
CA GLY A 56 7.15 -10.56 -4.67
C GLY A 56 8.04 -11.68 -5.17
N HIS A 57 7.52 -12.91 -5.20
CA HIS A 57 8.26 -14.05 -5.75
C HIS A 57 8.65 -13.85 -7.22
N TRP A 58 7.70 -13.41 -8.06
CA TRP A 58 7.93 -13.26 -9.51
C TRP A 58 8.88 -12.11 -9.86
N PHE A 59 8.69 -10.95 -9.23
CA PHE A 59 9.52 -9.75 -9.45
C PHE A 59 10.85 -9.77 -8.68
N GLY A 60 11.11 -10.78 -7.84
CA GLY A 60 12.28 -10.79 -6.96
C GLY A 60 12.27 -9.66 -5.92
N THR A 61 11.08 -9.21 -5.52
CA THR A 61 10.88 -8.12 -4.54
C THR A 61 10.31 -8.65 -3.24
N ALA A 62 10.45 -7.87 -2.15
CA ALA A 62 9.80 -8.23 -0.90
C ALA A 62 8.27 -8.11 -1.05
N PRO A 63 7.45 -9.08 -0.60
CA PRO A 63 5.99 -8.97 -0.61
C PRO A 63 5.47 -7.69 0.09
N GLN A 64 6.19 -7.22 1.11
CA GLN A 64 5.89 -5.98 1.82
C GLN A 64 5.95 -4.75 0.91
N PHE A 65 6.77 -4.75 -0.14
CA PHE A 65 6.81 -3.67 -1.12
C PHE A 65 5.40 -3.42 -1.70
N TRP A 66 4.76 -4.47 -2.21
CA TRP A 66 3.42 -4.40 -2.79
C TRP A 66 2.34 -4.05 -1.76
N MET A 67 2.43 -4.63 -0.56
CA MET A 67 1.51 -4.30 0.54
C MET A 67 1.67 -2.86 1.02
N ASN A 68 2.87 -2.29 0.98
CA ASN A 68 3.12 -0.91 1.36
C ASN A 68 2.50 0.05 0.35
N LEU A 69 2.57 -0.24 -0.95
CA LEU A 69 1.86 0.53 -1.96
C LEU A 69 0.35 0.53 -1.73
N GLN A 70 -0.24 -0.64 -1.43
CA GLN A 70 -1.66 -0.76 -1.09
C GLN A 70 -2.03 0.06 0.15
N GLN A 71 -1.27 -0.09 1.25
CA GLN A 71 -1.52 0.62 2.49
C GLN A 71 -1.42 2.14 2.32
N LEU A 72 -0.41 2.62 1.59
CA LEU A 72 -0.24 4.04 1.31
C LEU A 72 -1.44 4.59 0.51
N TYR A 73 -1.89 3.86 -0.50
CA TYR A 73 -3.08 4.23 -1.27
C TYR A 73 -4.34 4.30 -0.40
N GLU A 74 -4.62 3.27 0.39
CA GLU A 74 -5.80 3.19 1.25
C GLU A 74 -5.79 4.26 2.34
N LEU A 75 -4.66 4.45 3.01
CA LEU A 75 -4.51 5.50 4.02
C LEU A 75 -4.73 6.90 3.41
N ARG A 76 -4.25 7.12 2.18
CA ARG A 76 -4.45 8.38 1.47
C ARG A 76 -5.92 8.64 1.13
N LEU A 77 -6.63 7.63 0.66
CA LEU A 77 -8.07 7.75 0.42
C LEU A 77 -8.81 8.06 1.73
N ALA A 78 -8.49 7.34 2.81
CA ALA A 78 -9.09 7.58 4.11
C ALA A 78 -8.74 8.97 4.68
N GLU A 79 -7.51 9.45 4.49
CA GLU A 79 -7.09 10.82 4.86
C GLU A 79 -7.93 11.88 4.13
N ILE A 80 -8.25 11.66 2.85
CA ILE A 80 -9.09 12.57 2.06
C ILE A 80 -10.54 12.53 2.55
N GLU A 81 -11.07 11.34 2.86
CA GLU A 81 -12.48 11.15 3.22
C GLU A 81 -12.79 11.60 4.66
N VAL A 82 -11.97 11.16 5.62
CA VAL A 82 -12.25 11.32 7.06
C VAL A 82 -11.14 12.03 7.83
N GLY A 83 -10.07 12.48 7.18
CA GLY A 83 -8.88 13.02 7.85
C GLY A 83 -9.17 14.21 8.78
N ALA A 84 -10.09 15.11 8.39
CA ALA A 84 -10.49 16.24 9.23
C ALA A 84 -11.20 15.79 10.53
N GLN A 85 -12.05 14.76 10.43
CA GLN A 85 -12.74 14.19 11.59
C GLN A 85 -11.76 13.47 12.51
N ILE A 86 -10.85 12.68 11.94
CA ILE A 86 -9.79 11.98 12.69
C ILE A 86 -8.87 12.97 13.41
N ALA A 87 -8.56 14.12 12.80
CA ALA A 87 -7.72 15.16 13.41
C ALA A 87 -8.32 15.77 14.69
N ALA A 88 -9.65 15.75 14.84
CA ALA A 88 -10.34 16.23 16.03
C ALA A 88 -10.40 15.20 17.18
N LEU A 89 -10.02 13.94 16.92
CA LEU A 89 -10.05 12.90 17.94
C LEU A 89 -8.93 13.09 18.98
N PRO A 90 -9.18 12.68 20.24
CA PRO A 90 -8.18 12.80 21.31
C PRO A 90 -6.95 11.93 21.02
N ARG A 91 -5.75 12.48 21.27
CA ARG A 91 -4.49 11.73 21.23
C ARG A 91 -4.14 11.21 22.61
N ARG A 92 -3.72 9.95 22.70
CA ARG A 92 -3.19 9.38 23.96
C ARG A 92 -1.99 10.22 24.42
N ALA A 93 -2.04 10.73 25.64
CA ALA A 93 -0.93 11.44 26.24
C ALA A 93 0.31 10.51 26.30
N SER A 94 1.45 11.02 25.82
CA SER A 94 2.75 10.35 25.96
C SER A 94 3.13 10.26 27.43
N ARG A 95 3.51 9.06 27.91
CA ARG A 95 4.00 8.85 29.29
C ARG A 95 5.39 9.48 29.54
N SER A 96 5.98 10.19 28.57
CA SER A 96 7.41 10.55 28.60
C SER A 96 7.77 11.84 29.36
N SER A 97 6.82 12.59 29.94
CA SER A 97 7.16 13.82 30.72
C SER A 97 7.24 13.62 32.24
N ALA A 98 6.94 12.44 32.78
CA ALA A 98 6.92 12.23 34.24
C ALA A 98 8.29 11.96 34.89
N ARG A 99 9.39 11.84 34.10
CA ARG A 99 10.74 11.58 34.62
C ARG A 99 11.65 12.82 34.51
N LYS A 100 11.13 13.98 34.90
CA LYS A 100 11.94 15.20 35.08
C LYS A 100 11.44 16.04 36.26
N LEU A 101 11.17 15.40 37.39
CA LEU A 101 11.00 16.06 38.69
C LEU A 101 11.46 15.09 39.79
N GLY A 102 12.75 15.14 40.12
CA GLY A 102 13.35 14.22 41.10
C GLY A 102 14.87 14.19 41.06
N LYS A 103 15.53 15.34 40.93
CA LYS A 103 16.95 15.47 41.28
C LYS A 103 17.30 16.94 41.59
N THR A 104 16.83 17.43 42.72
CA THR A 104 17.43 18.55 43.46
C THR A 104 17.11 18.37 44.94
N ALA A 105 18.17 18.45 45.75
CA ALA A 105 18.24 18.35 47.21
C ALA A 105 18.18 16.92 47.76
#